data_AF-A0A6L8VBF2-F1
#
_entry.id   AF-A0A6L8VBF2-F1
#
_cell.length_a   1.000
_cell.length_b   1.000
_cell.length_c   1.000
_cell.angle_alpha   90.00
_cell.angle_beta   90.00
_cell.angle_gamma   90.00
#
_symmetry.space_group_name_H-M   'P 1'
#
loop_
_entity.id
_entity.type
_entity.pdbx_description
1 polymer ?
#
loop_
_entity_poly.entity_id
_entity_poly.type
_entity_poly.pdbx_seq_one_letter_code
_entity_poly.pdbx_strand_id
1 'polypeptide(L)' 'MRETRDWYHGVFARLSGSTPDAPGARVAILAVEGLFLMRINGIDDEGAWADLLGDVETTLRHLAVSKSADLE' A
#
# COMPACT_ATOMS: atom_id res chain seq x y z
N MET A 1 -1.62 -21.77 1.76
CA MET A 1 -1.54 -21.38 0.33
C MET A 1 -2.90 -20.98 -0.24
N ARG A 2 -3.91 -21.87 -0.30
CA ARG A 2 -5.24 -21.54 -0.88
C ARG A 2 -5.98 -20.46 -0.08
N GLU A 3 -6.03 -20.60 1.24
CA GLU A 3 -6.63 -19.62 2.16
C GLU A 3 -6.01 -18.21 2.01
N THR A 4 -4.68 -18.13 1.99
CA THR A 4 -3.94 -16.88 1.74
C THR A 4 -4.33 -16.24 0.40
N ARG A 5 -4.44 -17.04 -0.66
CA ARG A 5 -4.85 -16.57 -1.99
C ARG A 5 -6.29 -16.03 -1.98
N ASP A 6 -7.21 -16.76 -1.37
CA ASP A 6 -8.62 -16.37 -1.28
C ASP A 6 -8.78 -15.08 -0.47
N TRP A 7 -7.97 -14.91 0.59
CA TRP A 7 -7.90 -13.68 1.36
C TRP A 7 -7.46 -12.48 0.50
N TYR A 8 -6.35 -12.58 -0.25
CA TYR A 8 -5.91 -11.49 -1.14
C TYR A 8 -6.94 -11.15 -2.21
N HIS A 9 -7.57 -12.16 -2.83
CA HIS A 9 -8.65 -11.91 -3.79
C HIS A 9 -9.80 -11.13 -3.14
N GLY A 10 -10.18 -11.48 -1.91
CA GLY A 10 -11.18 -10.74 -1.16
C GLY A 10 -10.75 -9.30 -0.85
N VAL A 11 -9.50 -9.06 -0.49
CA VAL A 11 -8.97 -7.71 -0.24
C VAL A 11 -9.03 -6.87 -1.51
N PHE A 12 -8.50 -7.36 -2.62
CA PHE A 12 -8.52 -6.61 -3.88
C PHE A 12 -9.93 -6.40 -4.44
N ALA A 13 -10.85 -7.34 -4.24
CA ALA A 13 -12.26 -7.15 -4.60
C ALA A 13 -12.94 -6.04 -3.80
N ARG A 14 -12.58 -5.84 -2.53
CA ARG A 14 -13.07 -4.69 -1.74
C ARG A 14 -12.47 -3.36 -2.21
N LEU A 15 -11.25 -3.42 -2.74
CA LEU A 15 -10.53 -2.27 -3.29
C LEU A 15 -10.74 -2.03 -4.79
N SER A 16 -11.57 -2.83 -5.47
CA SER A 16 -11.82 -2.72 -6.91
C SER A 16 -12.94 -1.76 -7.27
N GLY A 17 -13.39 -0.93 -6.32
CA GLY A 17 -14.38 0.11 -6.58
C GLY A 17 -13.91 1.10 -7.64
N SER A 18 -14.86 1.80 -8.27
CA SER A 18 -14.59 2.86 -9.25
C SER A 18 -14.39 4.23 -8.59
N THR A 19 -14.20 4.27 -7.27
CA THR A 19 -13.94 5.52 -6.58
C THR A 19 -12.59 6.07 -7.05
N PRO A 20 -12.45 7.40 -7.15
CA PRO A 20 -11.18 8.00 -7.50
C PRO A 20 -9.99 7.61 -6.57
N ASP A 21 -10.24 7.06 -5.38
CA ASP A 21 -9.21 6.63 -4.41
C ASP A 21 -8.82 5.15 -4.53
N ALA A 22 -9.62 4.34 -5.23
CA ALA A 22 -9.41 2.90 -5.32
C ALA A 22 -8.04 2.49 -5.88
N PRO A 23 -7.46 3.16 -6.91
CA PRO A 23 -6.10 2.88 -7.35
C PRO A 23 -5.05 3.12 -6.27
N GLY A 24 -5.16 4.23 -5.53
CA GLY A 24 -4.23 4.58 -4.45
C GLY A 24 -4.26 3.56 -3.31
N ALA A 25 -5.45 3.09 -2.93
CA ALA A 25 -5.60 2.04 -1.91
C ALA A 25 -4.95 0.71 -2.31
N ARG A 26 -5.03 0.31 -3.58
CA ARG A 26 -4.35 -0.91 -4.07
C ARG A 26 -2.84 -0.77 -4.05
N VAL A 27 -2.32 0.41 -4.44
CA VAL A 27 -0.87 0.70 -4.38
C VAL A 27 -0.37 0.70 -2.94
N ALA A 28 -1.13 1.31 -2.02
CA ALA A 28 -0.81 1.32 -0.59
C ALA A 28 -0.64 -0.09 -0.02
N ILE A 29 -1.60 -1.00 -0.29
CA ILE A 29 -1.49 -2.39 0.15
C ILE A 29 -0.25 -3.06 -0.44
N LEU A 30 -0.03 -2.94 -1.75
CA LEU A 30 1.13 -3.57 -2.40
C LEU A 30 2.47 -3.07 -1.84
N ALA A 31 2.57 -1.77 -1.55
CA ALA A 31 3.77 -1.19 -0.96
C ALA A 31 4.03 -1.75 0.45
N VAL A 32 3.01 -1.76 1.32
CA VAL A 32 3.12 -2.30 2.69
C VAL A 32 3.45 -3.80 2.67
N GLU A 33 2.85 -4.58 1.78
CA GLU A 33 3.15 -6.00 1.60
C GLU A 33 4.60 -6.23 1.16
N GLY A 34 5.12 -5.43 0.23
CA GLY A 34 6.53 -5.47 -0.18
C GLY A 34 7.49 -5.23 1.00
N LEU A 35 7.16 -4.27 1.86
CA LEU A 35 7.92 -3.99 3.08
C LEU A 35 7.86 -5.15 4.08
N PHE A 36 6.70 -5.76 4.27
CA PHE A 36 6.58 -6.97 5.08
C PHE A 36 7.43 -8.11 4.52
N LEU A 37 7.43 -8.33 3.20
CA LEU A 37 8.27 -9.34 2.56
C LEU A 37 9.76 -9.07 2.79
N MET A 38 10.22 -7.82 2.73
CA MET A 38 11.61 -7.48 3.07
C MET A 38 11.95 -7.88 4.51
N ARG A 39 11.06 -7.57 5.46
CA ARG A 39 11.26 -7.85 6.88
C ARG A 39 11.26 -9.35 7.20
N ILE A 40 10.28 -10.12 6.71
CA ILE A 40 10.18 -11.55 7.05
C ILE A 40 11.26 -12.40 6.39
N ASN A 41 11.79 -11.96 5.24
CA ASN A 41 12.87 -12.67 4.53
C ASN A 41 14.27 -12.24 5.02
N GLY A 42 14.37 -11.34 6.00
CA GLY A 42 15.66 -10.86 6.52
C GLY A 42 16.45 -9.99 5.54
N ILE A 43 15.75 -9.34 4.60
CA ILE A 43 16.34 -8.37 3.65
C ILE A 43 16.40 -6.98 4.30
N ASP A 44 15.54 -6.71 5.28
CA ASP A 44 15.55 -5.49 6.11
C ASP A 44 16.88 -5.38 6.87
N ASP A 45 17.78 -4.55 6.34
CA ASP A 45 19.06 -4.22 6.95
C ASP A 45 18.86 -3.09 7.96
N GLU A 46 19.33 -3.29 9.19
CA GLU A 46 19.40 -2.26 10.24
C GLU A 46 18.09 -1.49 10.54
N GLY A 47 16.91 -2.04 10.22
CA GLY A 47 15.62 -1.44 10.55
C GLY A 47 15.12 -0.38 9.56
N ALA A 48 15.69 -0.34 8.34
CA ALA A 48 15.26 0.53 7.25
C ALA A 48 13.77 0.37 6.87
N TRP A 49 13.16 -0.78 7.19
CA TRP A 49 11.72 -1.01 7.02
C TRP A 49 10.83 0.08 7.63
N ALA A 50 11.18 0.60 8.81
CA ALA A 50 10.36 1.61 9.48
C ALA A 50 10.38 2.95 8.73
N ASP A 51 11.55 3.35 8.23
CA ASP A 51 11.72 4.57 7.45
C ASP A 51 10.99 4.47 6.10
N LEU A 52 11.10 3.32 5.43
CA LEU A 52 10.39 3.05 4.18
C LEU A 52 8.86 3.04 4.36
N LEU A 53 8.36 2.58 5.52
CA LEU A 53 6.94 2.68 5.84
C LEU A 53 6.50 4.15 6.00
N GLY A 54 7.36 4.98 6.58
CA GLY A 54 7.16 6.43 6.66
C GLY A 54 7.13 7.11 5.28
N ASP A 55 7.97 6.67 4.34
CA ASP A 55 7.96 7.15 2.96
C ASP A 55 6.65 6.79 2.23
N VAL A 56 6.14 5.57 2.45
CA VAL A 56 4.83 5.14 1.92
C VAL A 56 3.71 6.03 2.46
N GLU A 57 3.68 6.28 3.77
CA GLU A 57 2.67 7.16 4.38
C GLU A 57 2.74 8.57 3.80
N THR A 58 3.93 9.16 3.73
CA THR A 58 4.16 10.50 3.18
C THR A 58 3.70 10.60 1.72
N THR A 59 4.03 9.61 0.91
CA THR A 59 3.63 9.54 -0.50
C THR A 59 2.12 9.48 -0.67
N LEU A 60 1.44 8.64 0.13
CA LEU A 60 -0.02 8.54 0.07
C LEU A 60 -0.71 9.84 0.51
N ARG A 61 -0.18 10.52 1.53
CA ARG A 61 -0.68 11.84 1.94
C ARG A 61 -0.50 12.89 0.84
N HIS A 62 0.65 12.93 0.17
CA HIS A 62 0.87 13.85 -0.94
C HIS A 62 -0.08 13.58 -2.12
N LEU A 63 -0.30 12.32 -2.48
CA LEU A 63 -1.22 11.97 -3.56
C LEU A 63 -2.68 12.31 -3.22
N ALA A 64 -3.08 12.20 -1.95
CA ALA A 64 -4.39 12.62 -1.48
C ALA A 64 -4.55 14.15 -1.53
N VAL A 65 -3.52 14.91 -1.16
CA VAL A 65 -3.55 16.39 -1.17
C VAL A 65 -3.49 16.96 -2.60
N SER A 66 -2.65 16.41 -3.47
CA SER A 66 -2.55 16.82 -4.88
C SER A 66 -3.90 16.76 -5.58
N LYS A 67 -4.68 15.72 -5.29
CA LYS A 67 -6.00 15.51 -5.88
C LYS A 67 -7.05 16.53 -5.42
N SER A 68 -6.89 17.10 -4.24
CA SER A 68 -7.76 18.18 -3.74
C SER A 68 -7.48 19.50 -4.45
N ALA A 69 -6.23 19.77 -4.82
CA ALA A 69 -5.81 20.99 -5.51
C ALA A 69 -6.23 21.01 -7.00
N ASP A 70 -6.43 19.85 -7.63
CA ASP A 70 -6.91 19.75 -9.02
C ASP A 70 -8.44 19.95 -9.15
N LEU A 71 -9.16 20.09 -8.03
CA LEU A 71 -10.63 20.25 -7.97
C LEU A 71 -11.08 21.67 -7.60
N GLU A 72 -10.15 22.61 -7.36
CA GLU A 72 -10.39 24.04 -7.16
C GLU A 72 -10.04 24.87 -8.40
#